data_AF-A0A5K3FF04-F1
#
_entry.id   AF-A0A5K3FF04-F1
#
_cell.length_a   1.000
_cell.length_b   1.000
_cell.length_c   1.000
_cell.angle_alpha   90.00
_cell.angle_beta   90.00
_cell.angle_gamma   90.00
#
_symmetry.space_group_name_H-M   'P 1'
#
loop_
_entity.id
_entity.type
_entity.pdbx_description
1 polymer ?
#
loop_
_entity_poly.entity_id
_entity_poly.type
_entity_poly.pdbx_seq_one_letter_code
_entity_poly.pdbx_strand_id
1 'polypeptide(L)'
;MTSAKMDLSGLESEYQCSQLYLKQVRHVIHLVKEQVPEKIKLEGMVRGLIQELIGIRARKAQLIACYEDPDWPGRLRLLGGVDPSQSELWVILGKLERRLASKEEDLAEKNLTYEAICRMVDALQVRTDANRENTLTMATQVNCVQRRILKLRKRLETKYAELIIANSERSKLQQLVGVRIAVEHI
;
A
#
# COMPACT_ATOMS: atom_id res chain seq x y z
N MET A 1 -47.59 42.96 -49.17
CA MET A 1 -46.14 43.09 -48.85
C MET A 1 -45.74 42.30 -47.60
N THR A 2 -46.53 42.33 -46.52
CA THR A 2 -46.22 41.61 -45.26
C THR A 2 -46.39 40.09 -45.34
N SER A 3 -47.44 39.57 -45.99
CA SER A 3 -47.66 38.12 -46.19
C SER A 3 -46.52 37.46 -46.98
N ALA A 4 -46.18 37.99 -48.17
CA ALA A 4 -45.07 37.48 -48.96
C ALA A 4 -43.70 37.54 -48.25
N LYS A 5 -43.52 38.50 -47.32
CA LYS A 5 -42.29 38.60 -46.51
C LYS A 5 -42.26 37.55 -45.39
N MET A 6 -43.42 37.22 -44.81
CA MET A 6 -43.56 36.10 -43.87
C MET A 6 -43.36 34.75 -44.55
N ASP A 7 -43.90 34.56 -45.76
CA ASP A 7 -43.76 33.31 -46.53
C ASP A 7 -42.31 33.07 -46.97
N LEU A 8 -41.59 34.13 -47.36
CA LEU A 8 -40.15 34.06 -47.65
C LEU A 8 -39.33 33.72 -46.39
N SER A 9 -39.67 34.28 -45.24
CA SER A 9 -39.02 33.96 -43.96
C SER A 9 -39.27 32.52 -43.53
N GLY A 10 -40.45 31.96 -43.81
CA GLY A 10 -40.78 30.57 -43.56
C GLY A 10 -39.93 29.62 -44.40
N LEU A 11 -39.84 29.88 -45.71
CA LEU A 11 -39.03 29.08 -46.62
C LEU A 11 -37.52 29.14 -46.30
N GLU A 12 -37.03 30.31 -45.86
CA GLU A 12 -35.64 30.46 -45.40
C GLU A 12 -35.36 29.63 -44.14
N SER A 13 -36.32 29.55 -43.22
CA SER A 13 -36.22 28.71 -42.02
C SER A 13 -36.22 27.21 -42.34
N GLU A 14 -37.02 26.77 -43.32
CA GLU A 14 -37.05 25.38 -43.80
C GLU A 14 -35.74 25.00 -44.51
N TYR A 15 -35.19 25.93 -45.30
CA TYR A 15 -33.88 25.76 -45.93
C TYR A 15 -32.77 25.64 -44.89
N GLN A 16 -32.78 26.47 -43.85
CA GLN A 16 -31.83 26.38 -42.74
C GLN A 16 -31.97 25.06 -41.97
N CYS A 17 -33.19 24.60 -41.69
CA CYS A 17 -33.47 23.28 -41.09
C CYS A 17 -32.91 22.15 -41.96
N SER A 18 -33.15 22.20 -43.27
CA SER A 18 -32.64 21.21 -44.23
C SER A 18 -31.10 21.20 -44.29
N GLN A 19 -30.46 22.36 -44.20
CA GLN A 19 -29.00 22.47 -44.12
C GLN A 19 -28.44 21.88 -42.82
N LEU A 20 -29.10 22.13 -41.69
CA LEU A 20 -28.71 21.52 -40.40
C LEU A 20 -28.84 20.00 -40.46
N TYR A 21 -29.92 19.48 -41.05
CA TYR A 21 -30.12 18.05 -41.25
C TYR A 21 -29.02 17.45 -42.16
N LEU A 22 -28.68 18.12 -43.26
CA LEU A 22 -27.57 17.71 -44.13
C LEU A 22 -26.22 17.67 -43.40
N LYS A 23 -25.95 18.66 -42.54
CA LYS A 23 -24.72 18.68 -41.71
C LYS A 23 -24.71 17.51 -40.73
N GLN A 24 -25.85 17.23 -40.08
CA GLN A 24 -25.98 16.11 -39.16
C GLN A 24 -25.79 14.76 -39.85
N VAL A 25 -26.43 14.55 -41.01
CA VAL A 25 -26.27 13.33 -41.81
C VAL A 25 -24.82 13.14 -42.26
N ARG A 26 -24.15 14.22 -42.71
CA ARG A 26 -22.72 14.16 -43.07
C ARG A 26 -21.85 13.79 -41.88
N HIS A 27 -22.14 14.33 -40.70
CA HIS A 27 -21.42 14.00 -39.47
C HIS A 27 -21.60 12.52 -39.09
N VAL A 28 -22.83 11.99 -39.14
CA VAL A 28 -23.09 10.57 -38.89
C VAL A 28 -22.37 9.67 -39.89
N ILE A 29 -22.39 10.02 -41.19
CA ILE A 29 -21.64 9.27 -42.21
C ILE A 29 -20.13 9.26 -41.91
N HIS A 30 -19.58 10.39 -41.47
CA HIS A 30 -18.17 10.48 -41.07
C HIS A 30 -17.86 9.56 -39.89
N LEU A 31 -18.65 9.66 -38.81
CA LEU A 31 -18.49 8.84 -37.61
C LEU A 31 -18.56 7.35 -37.92
N VAL A 32 -19.53 6.94 -38.73
CA VAL A 32 -19.68 5.54 -39.16
C VAL A 32 -18.48 5.09 -39.97
N LYS A 33 -17.98 5.93 -40.91
CA LYS A 33 -16.77 5.62 -41.70
C LYS A 33 -15.53 5.41 -40.84
N GLU A 34 -15.39 6.16 -39.75
CA GLU A 34 -14.28 5.98 -38.79
C GLU A 34 -14.42 4.70 -37.97
N GLN A 35 -15.65 4.26 -37.67
CA GLN A 35 -15.92 3.04 -36.92
C GLN A 35 -15.82 1.75 -37.76
N VAL A 36 -16.05 1.82 -39.08
CA VAL A 36 -15.92 0.67 -40.00
C VAL A 36 -14.57 -0.06 -39.89
N PRO A 37 -13.39 0.60 -39.97
CA PRO A 37 -12.11 -0.10 -39.90
C PRO A 37 -11.87 -0.80 -38.56
N GLU A 38 -12.34 -0.23 -37.45
CA GLU A 38 -12.24 -0.86 -36.13
C GLU A 38 -13.10 -2.12 -36.06
N LYS A 39 -14.34 -2.06 -36.57
CA LYS A 39 -15.21 -3.22 -36.69
C LYS A 39 -14.56 -4.33 -37.53
N ILE A 40 -13.99 -4.00 -38.69
CA ILE A 40 -13.31 -4.98 -39.56
C ILE A 40 -12.12 -5.64 -38.84
N LYS A 41 -11.34 -4.87 -38.08
CA LYS A 41 -10.23 -5.41 -37.27
C LYS A 41 -10.75 -6.40 -36.21
N LEU A 42 -11.78 -6.01 -35.46
CA LEU A 42 -12.38 -6.86 -34.42
C LEU A 42 -12.96 -8.14 -35.02
N GLU A 43 -13.66 -8.06 -36.15
CA GLU A 43 -14.17 -9.24 -36.86
C GLU A 43 -13.03 -10.15 -37.36
N GLY A 44 -11.92 -9.57 -37.81
CA GLY A 44 -10.70 -10.31 -38.15
C GLY A 44 -10.13 -11.07 -36.96
N MET A 45 -10.02 -10.41 -35.81
CA MET A 45 -9.56 -11.03 -34.56
C MET A 45 -10.49 -12.17 -34.11
N VAL A 46 -11.80 -11.95 -34.16
CA VAL A 46 -12.80 -12.98 -33.81
C VAL A 46 -12.66 -14.20 -34.71
N ARG A 47 -12.49 -14.02 -36.02
CA ARG A 47 -12.27 -15.14 -36.94
C ARG A 47 -10.96 -15.89 -36.63
N GLY A 48 -9.89 -15.18 -36.32
CA GLY A 48 -8.61 -15.77 -35.91
C GLY A 48 -8.75 -16.63 -34.64
N LEU A 49 -9.39 -16.07 -33.60
CA LEU A 49 -9.65 -16.79 -32.35
C LEU A 49 -10.53 -18.02 -32.55
N ILE A 50 -11.52 -17.96 -33.43
CA ILE A 50 -12.36 -19.13 -33.78
C ILE A 50 -11.50 -20.23 -34.43
N GLN A 51 -10.61 -19.88 -35.36
CA GLN A 51 -9.71 -20.85 -35.99
C GLN A 51 -8.73 -21.47 -34.99
N GLU A 52 -8.14 -20.67 -34.10
CA GLU A 52 -7.28 -21.16 -33.02
C GLU A 52 -8.04 -22.11 -32.09
N LEU A 53 -9.26 -21.76 -31.70
CA LEU A 53 -10.10 -22.60 -30.85
C LEU A 53 -10.43 -23.94 -31.52
N ILE A 54 -10.75 -23.93 -32.82
CA ILE A 54 -10.98 -25.16 -33.60
C ILE A 54 -9.70 -26.01 -33.63
N GLY A 55 -8.54 -25.40 -33.87
CA GLY A 55 -7.24 -26.10 -33.88
C GLY A 55 -6.90 -26.73 -32.52
N ILE A 56 -7.11 -26.01 -31.42
CA ILE A 56 -6.90 -26.52 -30.06
C ILE A 56 -7.87 -27.67 -29.75
N ARG A 57 -9.14 -27.54 -30.11
CA ARG A 57 -10.14 -28.60 -29.91
C ARG A 57 -9.79 -29.87 -30.70
N ALA A 58 -9.35 -29.72 -31.95
CA ALA A 58 -8.90 -30.85 -32.77
C ALA A 58 -7.67 -31.54 -32.15
N ARG A 59 -6.67 -30.75 -31.71
CA ARG A 59 -5.48 -31.30 -31.04
C ARG A 59 -5.82 -31.98 -29.72
N LYS A 60 -6.74 -31.41 -28.94
CA LYS A 60 -7.26 -32.03 -27.71
C LYS A 60 -7.92 -33.38 -28.03
N ALA A 61 -8.77 -33.44 -29.04
CA ALA A 61 -9.43 -34.69 -29.44
C ALA A 61 -8.43 -35.76 -29.89
N GLN A 62 -7.40 -35.38 -30.67
CA GLN A 62 -6.30 -36.27 -31.03
C GLN A 62 -5.56 -36.80 -29.80
N LEU A 63 -5.24 -35.91 -28.85
CA LEU A 63 -4.56 -36.29 -27.63
C LEU A 63 -5.41 -37.26 -26.80
N ILE A 64 -6.70 -36.96 -26.65
CA ILE A 64 -7.66 -37.81 -25.97
C ILE A 64 -7.68 -39.20 -26.61
N ALA A 65 -7.82 -39.29 -27.94
CA ALA A 65 -7.79 -40.58 -28.64
C ALA A 65 -6.50 -41.37 -28.36
N CYS A 66 -5.32 -40.71 -28.42
CA CYS A 66 -4.05 -41.37 -28.12
C CYS A 66 -3.90 -41.85 -26.65
N TYR A 67 -4.61 -41.24 -25.69
CA TYR A 67 -4.47 -41.55 -24.26
C TYR A 67 -5.63 -42.36 -23.67
N GLU A 68 -6.80 -42.35 -24.31
CA GLU A 68 -7.97 -43.16 -23.95
C GLU A 68 -7.80 -44.62 -24.37
N ASP A 69 -7.13 -44.88 -25.50
CA ASP A 69 -6.84 -46.25 -25.94
C ASP A 69 -5.91 -46.95 -24.93
N PRO A 70 -6.39 -48.00 -24.23
CA PRO A 70 -5.61 -48.67 -23.20
C PRO A 70 -4.37 -49.38 -23.77
N ASP A 71 -4.41 -49.74 -25.06
CA ASP A 71 -3.38 -50.49 -25.77
C ASP A 71 -2.42 -49.59 -26.58
N TRP A 72 -2.49 -48.26 -26.43
CA TRP A 72 -1.63 -47.35 -27.19
C TRP A 72 -0.14 -47.59 -26.92
N PRO A 73 0.69 -47.88 -27.95
CA PRO A 73 2.11 -48.15 -27.78
C PRO A 73 2.82 -46.91 -27.22
N GLY A 74 3.40 -47.04 -26.02
CA GLY A 74 4.09 -45.97 -25.30
C GLY A 74 3.30 -45.32 -24.15
N ARG A 75 2.02 -45.68 -23.94
CA ARG A 75 1.24 -45.26 -22.75
C ARG A 75 1.78 -45.88 -21.47
N LEU A 76 2.12 -47.17 -21.53
CA LEU A 76 2.72 -47.90 -20.41
C LEU A 76 4.24 -47.72 -20.47
N ARG A 77 4.77 -46.90 -19.55
CA ARG A 77 6.20 -46.92 -19.25
C ARG A 77 6.50 -48.20 -18.49
N LEU A 78 7.03 -49.20 -19.18
CA LEU A 78 7.60 -50.39 -18.55
C LEU A 78 8.80 -49.94 -17.72
N LEU A 79 8.59 -49.72 -16.43
CA LEU A 79 9.62 -49.23 -15.51
C LEU A 79 10.68 -50.28 -15.18
N GLY A 80 10.51 -51.52 -15.68
CA GLY A 80 11.34 -52.66 -15.30
C GLY A 80 11.16 -53.02 -13.81
N GLY A 81 11.62 -54.21 -13.44
CA GLY A 81 11.45 -54.74 -12.08
C GLY A 81 10.33 -55.76 -11.96
N VAL A 82 10.30 -56.45 -10.83
CA VAL A 82 9.25 -57.41 -10.47
C VAL A 82 8.13 -56.62 -9.80
N ASP A 83 6.89 -56.79 -10.28
CA ASP A 83 5.74 -56.19 -9.63
C ASP A 83 5.64 -56.73 -8.20
N PRO A 84 5.60 -55.87 -7.17
CA PRO A 84 5.52 -56.31 -5.80
C PRO A 84 4.24 -57.11 -5.59
N SER A 85 4.37 -58.20 -4.84
CA SER A 85 3.22 -58.99 -4.41
C SER A 85 2.29 -58.16 -3.52
N GLN A 86 1.02 -58.55 -3.44
CA GLN A 86 0.03 -57.84 -2.62
C GLN A 86 0.48 -57.72 -1.15
N SER A 87 1.15 -58.74 -0.61
CA SER A 87 1.72 -58.71 0.75
C SER A 87 2.82 -57.66 0.89
N GLU A 88 3.73 -57.54 -0.07
CA GLU A 88 4.79 -56.53 -0.08
C GLU A 88 4.21 -55.11 -0.16
N LEU A 89 3.16 -54.91 -0.96
CA LEU A 89 2.44 -53.64 -1.03
C LEU A 89 1.84 -53.25 0.32
N TRP A 90 1.22 -54.18 1.05
CA TRP A 90 0.71 -53.93 2.40
C TRP A 90 1.82 -53.54 3.39
N VAL A 91 2.99 -54.20 3.31
CA VAL A 91 4.14 -53.84 4.17
C VAL A 91 4.67 -52.45 3.83
N ILE A 92 4.76 -52.09 2.55
CA ILE A 92 5.21 -50.77 2.10
C ILE A 92 4.19 -49.71 2.55
N LEU A 93 2.90 -49.96 2.35
CA LEU A 93 1.82 -49.07 2.78
C LEU A 93 1.91 -48.79 4.27
N GLY A 94 1.98 -49.82 5.11
CA GLY A 94 2.10 -49.64 6.56
C GLY A 94 3.40 -48.97 7.01
N LYS A 95 4.48 -49.01 6.22
CA LYS A 95 5.69 -48.19 6.46
C LYS A 95 5.45 -46.73 6.09
N LEU A 96 4.78 -46.47 4.98
CA LEU A 96 4.48 -45.12 4.52
C LEU A 96 3.49 -44.43 5.44
N GLU A 97 2.45 -45.11 5.90
CA GLU A 97 1.47 -44.60 6.85
C GLU A 97 2.13 -44.20 8.18
N ARG A 98 3.02 -45.04 8.72
CA ARG A 98 3.79 -44.69 9.93
C ARG A 98 4.70 -43.48 9.72
N ARG A 99 5.36 -43.40 8.56
CA ARG A 99 6.20 -42.24 8.22
C ARG A 99 5.36 -40.97 8.07
N LEU A 100 4.17 -41.07 7.50
CA LEU A 100 3.24 -39.96 7.34
C LEU A 100 2.77 -39.48 8.71
N ALA A 101 2.30 -40.37 9.57
CA ALA A 101 1.86 -40.04 10.92
C ALA A 101 2.97 -39.35 11.75
N SER A 102 4.20 -39.86 11.69
CA SER A 102 5.34 -39.21 12.36
C SER A 102 5.64 -37.81 11.81
N LYS A 103 5.46 -37.58 10.50
CA LYS A 103 5.66 -36.25 9.90
C LYS A 103 4.54 -35.28 10.26
N GLU A 104 3.32 -35.78 10.41
CA GLU A 104 2.17 -34.98 10.85
C GLU A 104 2.34 -34.54 12.31
N GLU A 105 2.81 -35.44 13.18
CA GLU A 105 3.13 -35.12 14.57
C GLU A 105 4.26 -34.08 14.67
N ASP A 106 5.38 -34.29 13.95
CA ASP A 106 6.48 -33.32 13.86
C ASP A 106 6.00 -31.91 13.43
N LEU A 107 5.05 -31.85 12.49
CA LEU A 107 4.49 -30.59 11.99
C LEU A 107 3.56 -29.94 13.02
N ALA A 108 2.75 -30.73 13.73
CA ALA A 108 1.89 -30.25 14.79
C ALA A 108 2.72 -29.61 15.92
N GLU A 109 3.81 -30.25 16.36
CA GLU A 109 4.72 -29.70 17.36
C GLU A 109 5.35 -28.38 16.89
N LYS A 110 5.86 -28.34 15.65
CA LYS A 110 6.44 -27.11 15.08
C LYS A 110 5.43 -25.98 15.03
N ASN A 111 4.19 -26.24 14.66
CA ASN A 111 3.14 -25.23 14.65
C ASN A 111 2.86 -24.69 16.06
N LEU A 112 2.80 -25.55 17.08
CA LEU A 112 2.64 -25.10 18.47
C LEU A 112 3.81 -24.21 18.92
N THR A 113 5.05 -24.58 18.57
CA THR A 113 6.22 -23.75 18.90
C THR A 113 6.21 -22.41 18.16
N TYR A 114 5.81 -22.40 16.88
CA TYR A 114 5.69 -21.20 16.08
C TYR A 114 4.65 -20.24 16.66
N GLU A 115 3.48 -20.74 17.02
CA GLU A 115 2.44 -19.95 17.69
C GLU A 115 2.93 -19.35 19.01
N ALA A 116 3.66 -20.12 19.81
CA ALA A 116 4.23 -19.62 21.06
C ALA A 116 5.22 -18.49 20.82
N ILE A 117 6.11 -18.63 19.82
CA ILE A 117 7.06 -17.59 19.42
C ILE A 117 6.32 -16.34 18.93
N CYS A 118 5.31 -16.48 18.08
CA CYS A 118 4.51 -15.34 17.61
C CYS A 118 3.90 -14.57 18.77
N ARG A 119 3.26 -15.26 19.72
CA ARG A 119 2.68 -14.62 20.92
C ARG A 119 3.74 -13.87 21.74
N MET A 120 4.95 -14.43 21.88
CA MET A 120 6.05 -13.76 22.57
C MET A 120 6.53 -12.51 21.81
N VAL A 121 6.66 -12.60 20.48
CA VAL A 121 7.07 -11.47 19.64
C VAL A 121 6.05 -10.34 19.71
N ASP A 122 4.76 -10.65 19.60
CA ASP A 122 3.68 -9.65 19.70
C ASP A 122 3.70 -8.96 21.07
N ALA A 123 3.85 -9.73 22.16
CA ALA A 123 3.96 -9.18 23.50
C ALA A 123 5.20 -8.27 23.67
N LEU A 124 6.32 -8.64 23.05
CA LEU A 124 7.55 -7.83 23.07
C LEU A 124 7.39 -6.53 22.26
N GLN A 125 6.71 -6.57 21.11
CA GLN A 125 6.42 -5.38 20.32
C GLN A 125 5.58 -4.39 21.11
N VAL A 126 4.46 -4.84 21.70
CA VAL A 126 3.60 -3.99 22.55
C VAL A 126 4.38 -3.34 23.69
N ARG A 127 5.23 -4.11 24.39
CA ARG A 127 6.06 -3.57 25.48
C ARG A 127 7.10 -2.57 24.99
N THR A 128 7.69 -2.82 23.82
CA THR A 128 8.70 -1.94 23.22
C THR A 128 8.08 -0.61 22.79
N ASP A 129 6.90 -0.65 22.19
CA ASP A 129 6.17 0.55 21.78
C ASP A 129 5.73 1.39 22.99
N ALA A 130 5.19 0.76 24.03
CA ALA A 130 4.85 1.43 25.28
C ALA A 130 6.09 2.08 25.93
N ASN A 131 7.23 1.39 25.95
CA ASN A 131 8.47 1.94 26.49
C ASN A 131 9.01 3.11 25.66
N ARG A 132 8.87 3.05 24.33
CA ARG A 132 9.26 4.14 23.44
C ARG A 132 8.44 5.40 23.70
N GLU A 133 7.12 5.25 23.85
CA GLU A 133 6.23 6.35 24.20
C GLU A 133 6.53 6.93 25.59
N ASN A 134 6.75 6.07 26.59
CA ASN A 134 7.16 6.49 27.94
C ASN A 134 8.50 7.25 27.93
N THR A 135 9.48 6.78 27.15
CA THR A 135 10.79 7.45 27.05
C THR A 135 10.65 8.82 26.38
N LEU A 136 9.82 8.92 25.34
CA LEU A 136 9.52 10.18 24.67
C LEU A 136 8.86 11.18 25.63
N THR A 137 7.82 10.75 26.35
CA THR A 137 7.12 11.62 27.31
C THR A 137 8.06 12.08 28.42
N MET A 138 8.86 11.20 29.01
CA MET A 138 9.87 11.58 30.01
C MET A 138 10.89 12.59 29.44
N ALA A 139 11.40 12.37 28.23
CA ALA A 139 12.32 13.32 27.60
C ALA A 139 11.68 14.71 27.40
N THR A 140 10.40 14.78 27.02
CA THR A 140 9.69 16.07 26.91
C THR A 140 9.53 16.76 28.26
N GLN A 141 9.22 16.01 29.33
CA GLN A 141 9.10 16.54 30.69
C GLN A 141 10.44 17.09 31.19
N VAL A 142 11.54 16.34 30.99
CA VAL A 142 12.90 16.79 31.34
C VAL A 142 13.25 18.08 30.61
N ASN A 143 12.96 18.17 29.32
CA ASN A 143 13.18 19.39 28.53
C ASN A 143 12.37 20.59 29.05
N CYS A 144 11.14 20.36 29.53
CA CYS A 144 10.32 21.41 30.15
C CYS A 144 10.92 21.88 31.49
N VAL A 145 11.38 20.96 32.33
CA VAL A 145 12.05 21.28 33.59
C VAL A 145 13.36 22.03 33.36
N GLN A 146 14.18 21.57 32.41
CA GLN A 146 15.43 22.24 32.04
C GLN A 146 15.18 23.68 31.56
N ARG A 147 14.13 23.90 30.75
CA ARG A 147 13.70 25.25 30.34
C ARG A 147 13.28 26.11 31.54
N ARG A 148 12.56 25.56 32.53
CA ARG A 148 12.20 26.27 33.77
C ARG A 148 13.43 26.63 34.61
N ILE A 149 14.38 25.71 34.76
CA ILE A 149 15.64 25.95 35.47
C ILE A 149 16.44 27.08 34.80
N LEU A 150 16.58 27.04 33.48
CA LEU A 150 17.24 28.11 32.71
C LEU A 150 16.57 29.47 32.91
N LYS A 151 15.23 29.53 32.91
CA LYS A 151 14.48 30.77 33.19
C LYS A 151 14.72 31.28 34.61
N LEU A 152 14.69 30.39 35.61
CA LEU A 152 14.94 30.74 37.00
C LEU A 152 16.37 31.23 37.19
N ARG A 153 17.36 30.55 36.61
CA ARG A 153 18.77 30.96 36.62
C ARG A 153 18.93 32.39 36.09
N LYS A 154 18.34 32.72 34.94
CA LYS A 154 18.38 34.07 34.37
C LYS A 154 17.75 35.12 35.30
N ARG A 155 16.61 34.81 35.94
CA ARG A 155 15.98 35.72 36.93
C ARG A 155 16.85 35.93 38.17
N LEU A 156 17.53 34.88 38.61
CA LEU A 156 18.41 34.93 39.77
C LEU A 156 19.65 35.77 39.45
N GLU A 157 20.20 35.62 38.25
CA GLU A 157 21.30 36.43 37.72
C GLU A 157 20.93 37.93 37.63
N THR A 158 19.72 38.26 37.14
CA THR A 158 19.25 39.66 37.13
C THR A 158 19.12 40.23 38.55
N LYS A 159 18.58 39.46 39.50
CA LYS A 159 18.44 39.90 40.90
C LYS A 159 19.80 40.04 41.58
N TYR A 160 20.74 39.16 41.27
CA TYR A 160 22.11 39.25 41.75
C TYR A 160 22.81 40.52 41.24
N ALA A 161 22.63 40.86 39.96
CA ALA A 161 23.16 42.10 39.39
C ALA A 161 22.54 43.35 40.06
N GLU A 162 21.21 43.36 40.29
CA GLU A 162 20.53 44.44 41.04
C GLU A 162 21.11 44.60 42.45
N LEU A 163 21.33 43.49 43.18
CA LEU A 163 21.92 43.51 44.52
C LEU A 163 23.36 44.02 44.52
N ILE A 164 24.17 43.64 43.53
CA ILE A 164 25.54 44.17 43.40
C ILE A 164 25.50 45.69 43.23
N ILE A 165 24.63 46.21 42.37
CA ILE A 165 24.47 47.65 42.13
C ILE A 165 24.06 48.35 43.43
N ALA A 166 23.00 47.89 44.08
CA ALA A 166 22.51 48.47 45.33
C ALA A 166 23.57 48.44 46.45
N ASN A 167 24.33 47.35 46.55
CA ASN A 167 25.43 47.26 47.51
C ASN A 167 26.56 48.24 47.18
N SER A 168 26.91 48.40 45.90
CA SER A 168 27.92 49.38 45.48
C SER A 168 27.50 50.82 45.78
N GLU A 169 26.22 51.15 45.59
CA GLU A 169 25.66 52.46 45.92
C GLU A 169 25.68 52.71 47.43
N ARG A 170 25.28 51.71 48.23
CA ARG A 170 25.37 51.76 49.68
C ARG A 170 26.81 51.98 50.16
N SER A 171 27.79 51.26 49.59
CA SER A 171 29.20 51.45 49.94
C SER A 171 29.71 52.85 49.61
N LYS A 172 29.31 53.41 48.45
CA LYS A 172 29.63 54.81 48.10
C LYS A 172 29.03 55.79 49.11
N LEU A 173 27.78 55.61 49.51
CA LEU A 173 27.13 56.45 50.52
C LEU A 173 27.81 56.34 51.88
N GLN A 174 28.20 55.12 52.30
CA GLN A 174 28.94 54.92 53.55
C GLN A 174 30.31 55.63 53.53
N GLN A 175 31.02 55.61 52.40
CA GLN A 175 32.26 56.37 52.24
C GLN A 175 32.01 57.88 52.35
N LEU A 176 30.97 58.41 51.70
CA LEU A 176 30.63 59.84 51.78
C LEU A 176 30.25 60.27 53.20
N VAL A 177 29.46 59.48 53.93
CA VAL A 177 29.10 59.76 55.33
C VAL A 177 30.33 59.67 56.24
N GLY A 178 31.21 58.69 56.04
CA GLY A 178 32.48 58.59 56.77
C GLY A 178 33.42 59.78 56.52
N VAL A 179 33.50 60.27 55.28
CA VAL A 179 34.26 61.48 54.93
C VAL A 179 33.62 62.74 55.51
N ARG A 180 32.28 62.82 55.53
CA ARG A 180 31.56 63.99 56.07
C ARG A 180 31.68 64.11 57.59
N ILE A 181 31.64 62.98 58.30
CA ILE A 181 31.93 62.94 59.75
C ILE A 181 33.40 63.31 60.03
N ALA A 182 34.33 62.94 59.15
CA ALA A 182 35.73 63.35 59.27
C ALA A 182 35.97 64.84 58.98
N VAL A 183 35.11 65.50 58.19
CA VAL A 183 35.17 66.95 57.90
C VAL A 183 34.45 67.79 58.96
N GLU A 184 33.44 67.24 59.65
CA GLU A 184 32.75 67.90 60.78
C GLU A 184 33.52 67.81 62.11
N HIS A 185 34.61 67.05 62.17
CA HIS A 185 35.48 66.88 63.35
C HIS A 185 36.89 67.50 63.19
N ILE A 186 37.10 68.35 62.18
CA ILE A 186 38.28 69.23 62.02
C ILE A 186 37.82 70.67 62.20
#